data_AF-A0A2X2JVL3-F1
#
_entry.id   AF-A0A2X2JVL3-F1
#
_cell.length_a   1.000
_cell.length_b   1.000
_cell.length_c   1.000
_cell.angle_alpha   90.00
_cell.angle_beta   90.00
_cell.angle_gamma   90.00
#
_symmetry.space_group_name_H-M   'P 1'
#
loop_
_entity.id
_entity.type
_entity.pdbx_description
1 polymer ?
#
loop_
_entity_poly.entity_id
_entity_poly.type
_entity_poly.pdbx_seq_one_letter_code
_entity_poly.pdbx_strand_id
1 'polypeptide(L)'
;MSLVYLLIAILVIMAMILLTSKRRAMAKYAGYIALTAPVIASIYFLLQVPSVIKQHYLSVSIPWMTSLDINVDLRLDGLSLMFSLIISLIGIAVFFYATQYLSSRKDNLPRFLLILNAIYV
;
A
#
# COMPACT_ATOMS: atom_id res chain seq x y z
N MET A 1 -6.03 -14.69 -5.84
CA MET A 1 -4.85 -14.39 -6.69
C MET A 1 -4.66 -12.89 -6.95
N SER A 2 -5.72 -12.13 -7.26
CA SER A 2 -5.61 -10.67 -7.48
C SER A 2 -4.99 -9.89 -6.29
N LEU A 3 -5.30 -10.30 -5.06
CA LEU A 3 -4.80 -9.65 -3.84
C LEU A 3 -3.28 -9.83 -3.66
N VAL A 4 -2.74 -10.97 -4.08
CA VAL A 4 -1.30 -11.25 -4.03
C VAL A 4 -0.52 -10.33 -4.97
N TYR A 5 -1.06 -10.06 -6.17
CA TYR A 5 -0.42 -9.13 -7.11
C TYR A 5 -0.35 -7.70 -6.57
N LEU A 6 -1.38 -7.26 -5.83
CA LEU A 6 -1.36 -5.97 -5.15
C LEU A 6 -0.26 -5.92 -4.08
N LEU A 7 -0.14 -6.95 -3.23
CA LEU A 7 0.91 -7.00 -2.21
C LEU A 7 2.31 -6.96 -2.83
N ILE A 8 2.54 -7.71 -3.91
CA ILE A 8 3.81 -7.69 -4.64
C ILE A 8 4.09 -6.28 -5.20
N ALA A 9 3.09 -5.64 -5.81
CA ALA A 9 3.24 -4.29 -6.35
C ALA A 9 3.64 -3.27 -5.26
N ILE A 10 3.02 -3.34 -4.08
CA ILE A 10 3.34 -2.47 -2.94
C ILE A 10 4.78 -2.71 -2.46
N LEU A 11 5.19 -3.97 -2.31
CA LEU A 11 6.56 -4.31 -1.92
C LEU A 11 7.60 -3.78 -2.92
N VAL A 12 7.32 -3.87 -4.21
CA VAL A 12 8.17 -3.32 -5.28
C VAL A 12 8.26 -1.80 -5.17
N ILE A 13 7.15 -1.10 -4.89
CA ILE A 13 7.15 0.35 -4.68
C ILE A 13 7.98 0.73 -3.45
N MET A 14 7.82 0.01 -2.33
CA MET A 14 8.64 0.22 -1.14
C MET A 14 10.14 0.02 -1.41
N ALA A 15 10.50 -1.00 -2.19
CA ALA A 15 11.87 -1.23 -2.62
C ALA A 15 12.40 -0.08 -3.49
N MET A 16 11.60 0.46 -4.40
CA MET A 16 11.97 1.64 -5.18
C MET A 16 12.22 2.87 -4.30
N ILE A 17 11.38 3.12 -3.29
CA ILE A 17 11.57 4.21 -2.33
C ILE A 17 12.89 4.04 -1.56
N LEU A 18 13.21 2.82 -1.11
CA LEU A 18 14.51 2.52 -0.46
C LEU A 18 15.70 2.88 -1.35
N LEU A 19 15.63 2.54 -2.65
CA LEU A 19 16.70 2.85 -3.60
C LEU A 19 16.89 4.37 -3.77
N THR A 20 15.80 5.15 -3.76
CA THR A 20 15.90 6.62 -3.78
C THR A 20 16.56 7.19 -2.53
N SER A 21 16.40 6.54 -1.37
CA SER A 21 17.05 6.96 -0.12
C SER A 21 18.58 6.93 -0.20
N LYS A 22 19.16 6.04 -1.02
CA LYS A 22 20.61 5.93 -1.19
C LYS A 22 21.19 7.01 -2.11
N ARG A 23 20.35 7.65 -2.95
CA ARG A 23 20.78 8.64 -3.96
C ARG A 23 20.12 9.99 -3.70
N ARG A 24 20.83 10.92 -3.06
CA ARG A 24 20.30 12.25 -2.65
C ARG A 24 19.70 13.06 -3.81
N ALA A 25 20.22 12.92 -5.03
CA ALA A 25 19.66 13.53 -6.23
C ALA A 25 18.25 13.02 -6.60
N MET A 26 17.92 11.79 -6.21
CA MET A 26 16.66 11.11 -6.52
C MET A 26 15.60 11.27 -5.41
N ALA A 27 15.95 11.90 -4.29
CA ALA A 27 15.04 12.08 -3.15
C ALA A 27 13.76 12.85 -3.54
N LYS A 28 13.83 13.76 -4.52
CA LYS A 28 12.65 14.48 -5.03
C LYS A 28 11.63 13.56 -5.71
N TYR A 29 12.08 12.48 -6.34
CA TYR A 29 11.19 11.51 -7.00
C TYR A 29 10.57 10.51 -6.03
N ALA A 30 11.15 10.36 -4.82
CA ALA A 30 10.62 9.47 -3.79
C ALA A 30 9.16 9.81 -3.44
N GLY A 31 8.81 11.10 -3.42
CA GLY A 31 7.43 11.56 -3.18
C GLY A 31 6.43 11.05 -4.21
N TYR A 32 6.76 11.20 -5.50
CA TYR A 32 5.89 10.74 -6.58
C TYR A 32 5.77 9.22 -6.59
N ILE A 33 6.87 8.49 -6.37
CA ILE A 33 6.87 7.02 -6.29
C ILE A 33 6.01 6.57 -5.10
N ALA A 34 6.17 7.20 -3.94
CA ALA A 34 5.43 6.87 -2.74
C ALA A 34 3.92 7.11 -2.87
N LEU A 35 3.51 8.13 -3.64
CA LEU A 35 2.10 8.41 -3.91
C LEU A 35 1.45 7.33 -4.80
N THR A 36 2.22 6.62 -5.63
CA THR A 36 1.64 5.59 -6.52
C THR A 36 1.03 4.42 -5.77
N ALA A 37 1.58 4.03 -4.61
CA ALA A 37 1.08 2.89 -3.84
C ALA A 37 -0.37 3.08 -3.32
N PRO A 38 -0.73 4.14 -2.58
CA PRO A 38 -2.10 4.33 -2.12
C PRO A 38 -3.08 4.58 -3.28
N VAL A 39 -2.60 5.13 -4.41
CA VAL A 39 -3.41 5.30 -5.64
C VAL A 39 -3.75 3.93 -6.26
N ILE A 40 -2.74 3.08 -6.46
CA ILE A 40 -2.93 1.73 -7.01
C ILE A 40 -3.83 0.92 -6.08
N ALA A 41 -3.62 1.01 -4.76
CA ALA A 41 -4.47 0.32 -3.78
C ALA A 41 -5.93 0.80 -3.83
N SER A 42 -6.14 2.12 -3.87
CA SER A 42 -7.50 2.69 -3.97
C SER A 42 -8.21 2.25 -5.24
N ILE A 43 -7.53 2.28 -6.39
CA ILE A 43 -8.10 1.82 -7.67
C ILE A 43 -8.42 0.33 -7.60
N TYR A 44 -7.50 -0.49 -7.06
CA TYR A 44 -7.74 -1.92 -6.90
C TYR A 44 -8.98 -2.19 -6.04
N PHE A 45 -9.12 -1.56 -4.88
CA PHE A 45 -10.27 -1.79 -4.00
C PHE A 45 -11.58 -1.29 -4.62
N LEU A 46 -11.56 -0.17 -5.35
CA LEU A 46 -12.72 0.30 -6.12
C LEU A 46 -13.17 -0.73 -7.16
N LEU A 47 -12.21 -1.36 -7.86
CA LEU A 47 -12.50 -2.43 -8.82
C LEU A 47 -13.08 -3.70 -8.18
N GLN A 48 -12.84 -3.93 -6.88
CA GLN A 48 -13.41 -5.07 -6.15
C GLN A 48 -14.81 -4.81 -5.61
N VAL A 49 -15.30 -3.57 -5.61
CA VAL A 49 -16.66 -3.21 -5.13
C VAL A 49 -17.76 -4.07 -5.76
N PRO A 50 -17.83 -4.24 -7.10
CA PRO A 50 -18.90 -5.03 -7.71
C PRO A 50 -18.84 -6.51 -7.34
N SER A 51 -17.64 -7.06 -7.16
CA SER A 51 -17.42 -8.46 -6.77
C SER A 51 -17.97 -8.72 -5.36
N VAL A 52 -17.65 -7.83 -4.43
CA VAL A 52 -18.09 -7.95 -3.04
C VAL A 52 -19.60 -7.74 -2.89
N ILE A 53 -20.19 -6.82 -3.66
CA ILE A 53 -21.66 -6.62 -3.69
C ILE A 53 -22.39 -7.87 -4.17
N LYS A 54 -21.82 -8.61 -5.12
CA LYS A 54 -22.35 -9.91 -5.61
C LYS A 54 -22.10 -11.07 -4.65
N GLN A 55 -21.73 -10.80 -3.39
CA GLN A 55 -21.34 -11.77 -2.37
C GLN A 55 -20.18 -12.71 -2.76
N HIS A 56 -19.37 -12.31 -3.75
CA HIS A 56 -18.12 -13.01 -4.05
C HIS A 56 -17.02 -12.40 -3.18
N TYR A 57 -16.70 -13.07 -2.07
CA TYR A 57 -15.59 -12.67 -1.22
C TYR A 57 -14.27 -13.26 -1.74
N LEU A 58 -13.26 -12.40 -1.89
CA LEU A 58 -11.90 -12.83 -2.21
C LEU A 58 -11.26 -13.33 -0.91
N SER A 59 -10.89 -14.61 -0.87
CA SER A 59 -10.12 -15.19 0.22
C SER A 59 -8.79 -15.73 -0.29
N VAL A 60 -7.72 -15.45 0.45
CA VAL A 60 -6.39 -16.01 0.23
C VAL A 60 -5.91 -16.57 1.56
N SER A 61 -5.66 -17.88 1.60
CA SER A 61 -5.08 -18.56 2.75
C SER A 61 -3.64 -18.91 2.45
N ILE A 62 -2.72 -18.48 3.32
CA ILE A 62 -1.29 -18.79 3.22
C ILE A 62 -0.91 -19.60 4.47
N PRO A 63 -0.47 -20.87 4.33
CA PRO A 63 -0.05 -21.65 5.47
C PRO A 63 1.22 -21.05 6.06
N TRP A 64 1.17 -20.66 7.34
CA TRP A 64 2.32 -20.06 8.02
C TRP A 64 3.00 -21.07 8.95
N MET A 65 2.23 -21.75 9.80
CA MET A 65 2.75 -22.80 10.67
C MET A 65 1.84 -24.04 10.61
N THR A 66 2.12 -24.89 9.63
CA THR A 66 1.34 -26.10 9.34
C THR A 66 1.34 -27.09 10.51
N SER A 67 2.40 -27.14 11.31
CA SER A 67 2.48 -28.02 12.48
C SER A 67 1.51 -27.64 13.60
N LEU A 68 1.06 -26.39 13.66
CA LEU A 68 0.08 -25.90 14.62
C LEU A 68 -1.29 -25.62 13.97
N ASP A 69 -1.46 -25.96 12.69
CA ASP A 69 -2.63 -25.63 11.88
C ASP A 69 -2.96 -24.12 11.86
N ILE A 70 -1.91 -23.28 11.86
CA ILE A 70 -2.05 -21.81 11.82
C ILE A 70 -1.85 -21.31 10.39
N ASN A 71 -2.88 -20.64 9.87
CA ASN A 71 -2.89 -20.05 8.54
C ASN A 71 -3.07 -18.54 8.61
N VAL A 72 -2.47 -17.81 7.65
CA VAL A 72 -2.73 -16.39 7.44
C VAL A 72 -3.83 -16.27 6.41
N ASP A 73 -5.03 -16.00 6.89
CA ASP A 73 -6.23 -15.87 6.06
C ASP A 73 -6.56 -14.40 5.80
N LEU A 74 -6.40 -13.98 4.54
CA LEU A 74 -6.77 -12.66 4.06
C LEU A 74 -8.12 -12.74 3.37
N ARG A 75 -9.15 -12.16 3.99
CA ARG A 75 -10.51 -12.12 3.45
C ARG A 75 -10.92 -10.69 3.13
N LEU A 76 -11.33 -10.46 1.89
CA LEU A 76 -11.87 -9.19 1.43
C LEU A 76 -13.40 -9.29 1.35
N ASP A 77 -14.05 -9.00 2.47
CA ASP A 77 -15.51 -8.86 2.59
C ASP A 77 -15.93 -7.37 2.54
N GLY A 78 -17.24 -7.09 2.66
CA GLY A 78 -17.76 -5.72 2.58
C GLY A 78 -17.18 -4.76 3.61
N LEU A 79 -16.99 -5.24 4.85
CA LEU A 79 -16.41 -4.44 5.92
C LEU A 79 -14.93 -4.17 5.68
N SER A 80 -14.17 -5.21 5.34
CA SER A 80 -12.74 -5.11 5.05
C SER A 80 -12.49 -4.21 3.84
N LEU A 81 -13.33 -4.28 2.80
CA LEU A 81 -13.25 -3.41 1.63
C LEU A 81 -13.54 -1.94 1.98
N MET A 82 -14.53 -1.68 2.84
CA MET A 82 -14.82 -0.31 3.31
C MET A 82 -13.63 0.30 4.05
N PHE A 83 -13.05 -0.43 5.00
CA PHE A 83 -11.86 0.04 5.72
C PHE A 83 -10.65 0.21 4.79
N SER A 84 -10.44 -0.73 3.87
CA SER A 84 -9.35 -0.66 2.90
C SER A 84 -9.43 0.59 2.02
N LEU A 85 -10.64 0.94 1.56
CA LEU A 85 -10.88 2.18 0.79
C LEU A 85 -10.62 3.43 1.61
N ILE A 86 -11.09 3.47 2.87
CA ILE A 86 -10.88 4.63 3.75
C ILE A 86 -9.38 4.84 3.98
N ILE A 87 -8.66 3.77 4.34
CA ILE A 87 -7.22 3.83 4.60
C ILE A 87 -6.46 4.27 3.34
N SER A 88 -6.79 3.70 2.17
CA SER A 88 -6.07 4.00 0.94
C SER A 88 -6.36 5.42 0.43
N LEU A 89 -7.61 5.89 0.47
CA LEU A 89 -8.01 7.24 0.04
C LEU A 89 -7.43 8.32 0.95
N ILE A 90 -7.51 8.12 2.27
CA ILE A 90 -6.86 9.02 3.23
C ILE A 90 -5.34 8.98 3.03
N GLY A 91 -4.79 7.79 2.74
CA GLY A 91 -3.39 7.62 2.34
C GLY A 91 -3.02 8.59 1.21
N ILE A 92 -3.75 8.62 0.10
CA ILE A 92 -3.48 9.56 -1.01
C ILE A 92 -3.36 11.00 -0.51
N ALA A 93 -4.30 11.47 0.31
CA ALA A 93 -4.28 12.83 0.84
C ALA A 93 -3.07 13.09 1.74
N VAL A 94 -2.74 12.16 2.65
CA VAL A 94 -1.59 12.28 3.56
C VAL A 94 -0.28 12.25 2.80
N PHE A 95 -0.13 11.37 1.80
CA PHE A 95 1.06 11.30 0.94
C PHE A 95 1.23 12.58 0.13
N PHE A 96 0.16 13.04 -0.51
CA PHE A 96 0.19 14.29 -1.27
C PHE A 96 0.61 15.46 -0.38
N TYR A 97 0.04 15.56 0.82
CA TYR A 97 0.44 16.57 1.80
C TYR A 97 1.91 16.44 2.22
N ALA A 98 2.37 15.24 2.58
CA ALA A 98 3.74 14.98 3.01
C ALA A 98 4.77 15.39 1.96
N THR A 99 4.48 15.16 0.68
CA THR A 99 5.39 15.53 -0.42
C THR A 99 5.56 17.04 -0.60
N GLN A 100 4.53 17.84 -0.29
CA GLN A 100 4.61 19.29 -0.33
C GLN A 100 5.15 19.89 0.97
N TYR A 101 4.86 19.25 2.11
CA TYR A 101 5.24 19.72 3.42
C TYR A 101 6.73 19.49 3.73
N LEU A 102 7.26 18.29 3.43
CA LEU A 102 8.65 17.95 3.74
C LEU A 102 9.61 18.42 2.63
N SER A 103 10.69 19.09 3.02
CA SER A 103 11.71 19.54 2.07
C SER A 103 12.77 18.45 1.87
N SER A 104 12.90 17.96 0.64
CA SER A 104 13.94 16.97 0.25
C SER A 104 15.39 17.38 0.56
N ARG A 105 15.64 18.66 0.89
CA ARG A 105 16.98 19.20 1.15
C ARG A 105 17.43 19.08 2.61
N LYS A 106 16.49 19.19 3.56
CA LYS A 106 16.77 19.18 5.01
C LYS A 106 16.33 17.88 5.67
N ASP A 107 15.28 17.24 5.18
CA ASP A 107 14.66 16.10 5.84
C ASP A 107 14.97 14.78 5.10
N ASN A 108 15.05 13.68 5.84
CA ASN A 108 15.17 12.32 5.29
C ASN A 108 13.81 11.84 4.72
N LEU A 109 13.32 12.57 3.71
CA LEU A 109 12.03 12.38 3.05
C LEU A 109 11.79 10.94 2.55
N PRO A 110 12.77 10.23 1.94
CA PRO A 110 12.56 8.84 1.52
C PRO A 110 12.29 7.87 2.67
N ARG A 111 12.93 8.05 3.84
CA ARG A 111 12.71 7.19 5.01
C ARG A 111 11.31 7.41 5.60
N PHE A 112 10.89 8.67 5.69
CA PHE A 112 9.55 9.02 6.16
C PHE A 112 8.47 8.40 5.25
N LEU A 113 8.61 8.57 3.93
CA LEU A 113 7.66 8.03 2.95
C LEU A 113 7.60 6.50 2.91
N LEU A 114 8.71 5.83 3.21
CA LEU A 114 8.74 4.37 3.33
C LEU A 114 7.92 3.90 4.53
N ILE A 115 8.16 4.50 5.70
CA ILE A 115 7.41 4.17 6.92
C ILE A 115 5.92 4.47 6.71
N LEU A 116 5.61 5.60 6.08
CA LEU A 116 4.24 5.96 5.75
C LEU A 116 3.60 4.93 4.80
N ASN A 117 4.36 4.38 3.84
CA ASN A 117 3.84 3.38 2.89
C ASN A 117 3.48 2.09 3.59
N ALA A 118 4.31 1.66 4.53
CA ALA A 118 4.08 0.45 5.30
C ALA A 118 2.83 0.49 6.20
N ILE A 119 2.32 1.70 6.49
CA ILE A 119 1.17 1.89 7.40
C ILE A 119 -0.14 2.06 6.62
N TYR A 120 -0.10 2.76 5.48
CA TYR A 120 -1.29 3.19 4.75
C TYR A 120 -1.65 2.31 3.53
N VAL A 121 -0.88 1.25 3.27
CA VAL A 121 -1.06 0.37 2.11
C VAL A 121 -0.77 -1.07 2.50
#